data_AF-A0A3D6DXY7-F1
#
_entry.id   AF-A0A3D6DXY7-F1
#
_cell.length_a   1.000
_cell.length_b   1.000
_cell.length_c   1.000
_cell.angle_alpha   90.00
_cell.angle_beta   90.00
_cell.angle_gamma   90.00
#
_symmetry.space_group_name_H-M   'P 1'
#
loop_
_entity.id
_entity.type
_entity.pdbx_description
1 polymer ?
#
loop_
_entity_poly.entity_id
_entity_poly.type
_entity_poly.pdbx_seq_one_letter_code
_entity_poly.pdbx_strand_id
1 'polypeptide(L)'
;MRILARDASLARTPHSGTSILNTLPAVVVDSIDDTHPALTLVKLRVGDSPLLARLTRRSAHALELEPGQLVYVQIKAVALIG
;
A
#
# COMPACT_ATOMS: atom_id res chain seq x y z
N MET A 1 14.12 6.70 -5.02
CA MET A 1 12.96 6.53 -5.93
C MET A 1 11.69 6.70 -5.10
N ARG A 2 10.74 7.55 -5.49
CA ARG A 2 9.48 7.74 -4.75
C ARG A 2 8.35 7.07 -5.53
N ILE A 3 7.80 5.99 -4.99
CA ILE A 3 6.67 5.31 -5.63
C ILE A 3 5.40 6.02 -5.16
N LEU A 4 4.77 6.77 -6.06
CA LEU A 4 3.44 7.34 -5.87
C LEU A 4 2.42 6.28 -6.25
N ALA A 5 2.03 5.45 -5.30
CA ALA A 5 1.21 4.30 -5.59
C ALA A 5 -0.28 4.67 -5.59
N ARG A 6 -0.68 5.43 -6.61
CA ARG A 6 -2.10 5.69 -6.94
C ARG A 6 -2.83 4.38 -7.24
N ASP A 7 -2.09 3.38 -7.74
CA ASP A 7 -2.57 2.07 -8.14
C ASP A 7 -1.89 0.92 -7.34
N ALA A 8 -1.72 1.10 -6.03
CA ALA A 8 -1.33 0.00 -5.14
C ALA A 8 -2.53 -0.60 -4.39
N SER A 9 -2.50 -1.92 -4.25
CA SER A 9 -3.32 -2.67 -3.30
C SER A 9 -2.45 -3.19 -2.16
N LEU A 10 -3.03 -3.36 -0.98
CA LEU A 10 -2.35 -3.97 0.18
C LEU A 10 -3.01 -5.29 0.54
N ALA A 11 -2.18 -6.23 1.01
CA ALA A 11 -2.63 -7.50 1.53
C ALA A 11 -1.83 -7.88 2.78
N ARG A 12 -2.45 -8.62 3.70
CA ARG A 12 -1.78 -9.17 4.90
C ARG A 12 -0.88 -10.36 4.57
N THR A 13 -1.20 -11.06 3.50
CA THR A 13 -0.46 -12.22 2.99
C THR A 13 -0.20 -12.04 1.50
N PRO A 14 0.85 -12.67 0.95
CA PRO A 14 1.04 -12.68 -0.49
C PRO A 14 -0.05 -13.54 -1.13
N HIS A 15 -0.71 -13.00 -2.16
CA HIS A 15 -1.77 -13.72 -2.89
C HIS A 15 -1.22 -14.21 -4.23
N SER A 16 -1.39 -15.50 -4.52
CA SER A 16 -1.11 -16.09 -5.84
C SER A 16 -2.28 -15.88 -6.80
N GLY A 17 -2.02 -16.04 -8.11
CA GLY A 17 -3.09 -16.03 -9.13
C GLY A 17 -3.67 -14.65 -9.43
N THR A 18 -2.93 -13.57 -9.11
CA THR A 18 -3.32 -12.21 -9.47
C THR A 18 -2.56 -11.76 -10.72
N SER A 19 -3.15 -10.87 -11.52
CA SER A 19 -2.46 -10.22 -12.65
C SER A 19 -1.45 -9.15 -12.21
N ILE A 20 -1.31 -8.90 -10.90
CA ILE A 20 -0.36 -7.93 -10.34
C ILE A 20 0.96 -8.65 -10.06
N LEU A 21 1.91 -8.50 -10.99
CA LEU A 21 3.20 -9.19 -10.93
C LEU A 21 4.11 -8.65 -9.84
N ASN A 22 4.02 -7.37 -9.51
CA ASN A 22 4.89 -6.74 -8.53
C ASN A 22 4.23 -6.77 -7.15
N THR A 23 4.58 -7.78 -6.36
CA THR A 23 4.22 -7.85 -4.94
C THR A 23 5.48 -7.71 -4.10
N LEU A 24 5.56 -6.65 -3.29
CA LEU A 24 6.72 -6.32 -2.47
C LEU A 24 6.34 -6.31 -0.99
N PRO A 25 7.16 -6.90 -0.09
CA PRO A 25 6.94 -6.76 1.34
C PRO A 25 7.18 -5.29 1.76
N ALA A 26 6.34 -4.79 2.65
CA ALA A 26 6.45 -3.46 3.21
C ALA A 26 6.03 -3.42 4.68
N VAL A 27 6.55 -2.46 5.41
CA VAL A 27 6.13 -2.18 6.79
C VAL A 27 5.27 -0.94 6.80
N VAL A 28 4.13 -1.01 7.49
CA VAL A 28 3.29 0.16 7.76
C VAL A 28 4.06 1.09 8.68
N VAL A 29 4.24 2.34 8.24
CA VAL A 29 4.89 3.38 9.03
C VAL A 29 3.83 4.18 9.78
N ASP A 30 2.75 4.54 9.09
CA ASP A 30 1.71 5.43 9.58
C ASP A 30 0.49 5.40 8.65
N SER A 31 -0.68 5.80 9.15
CA SER A 31 -1.90 5.95 8.36
C SER A 31 -2.66 7.19 8.78
N ILE A 32 -3.02 8.03 7.81
CA ILE A 32 -3.74 9.27 8.04
C ILE A 32 -4.95 9.36 7.11
N ASP A 33 -6.01 10.05 7.54
CA ASP A 33 -7.14 10.37 6.66
C ASP A 33 -6.64 11.23 5.48
N ASP A 34 -7.12 10.94 4.26
CA ASP A 34 -6.84 11.78 3.08
C ASP A 34 -7.77 13.01 3.07
N THR A 35 -7.46 13.96 2.20
CA THR A 35 -8.33 15.08 1.81
C THR A 35 -9.74 14.66 1.43
N HIS A 36 -9.93 13.47 0.86
CA HIS A 36 -11.24 12.90 0.62
C HIS A 36 -11.62 11.93 1.77
N PRO A 37 -12.77 12.11 2.45
CA PRO A 37 -13.11 11.39 3.68
C PRO A 37 -13.30 9.88 3.51
N ALA A 38 -13.54 9.41 2.28
CA ALA A 38 -13.62 7.98 1.97
C ALA A 38 -12.24 7.31 1.80
N LEU A 39 -11.14 8.06 1.85
CA LEU A 39 -9.80 7.59 1.54
C LEU A 39 -8.85 7.78 2.74
N THR A 40 -7.87 6.89 2.82
CA THR A 40 -6.81 6.89 3.82
C THR A 40 -5.48 6.82 3.08
N LEU A 41 -4.54 7.67 3.47
CA LEU A 41 -3.15 7.60 3.04
C LEU A 41 -2.36 6.74 4.02
N VAL A 42 -1.75 5.68 3.50
CA VAL A 42 -0.90 4.78 4.26
C VAL A 42 0.54 5.00 3.83
N LYS A 43 1.37 5.40 4.78
CA LYS A 43 2.82 5.49 4.62
C LYS A 43 3.41 4.11 4.87
N LEU A 44 4.20 3.65 3.91
CA LEU A 44 4.81 2.34 3.90
C LEU A 44 6.32 2.48 3.69
N ARG A 45 7.07 1.52 4.18
CA ARG A 45 8.49 1.38 3.91
C ARG A 45 8.74 0.03 3.22
N VAL A 46 9.28 0.08 2.00
CA VAL A 46 9.68 -1.07 1.19
C VAL A 46 11.21 -1.10 1.17
N GLY A 47 11.82 -2.02 1.91
CA GLY A 47 13.27 -1.96 2.17
C GLY A 47 13.64 -0.61 2.81
N ASP A 48 14.52 0.16 2.17
CA ASP A 48 14.89 1.52 2.61
C ASP A 48 14.08 2.64 1.92
N SER A 49 13.16 2.28 1.03
CA SER A 49 12.40 3.25 0.23
C SER A 49 11.02 3.55 0.81
N PRO A 50 10.63 4.82 0.97
CA PRO A 50 9.28 5.18 1.37
C PRO A 50 8.30 5.03 0.18
N LEU A 51 7.10 4.55 0.48
CA LEU A 51 6.00 4.40 -0.46
C LEU A 51 4.72 4.98 0.16
N LEU A 52 3.94 5.71 -0.64
CA LEU A 52 2.62 6.19 -0.25
C LEU A 52 1.56 5.43 -1.04
N ALA A 53 0.67 4.75 -0.32
CA ALA A 53 -0.48 4.06 -0.88
C ALA A 53 -1.76 4.76 -0.43
N ARG A 54 -2.70 4.95 -1.36
CA ARG A 54 -4.02 5.48 -1.08
C ARG A 54 -5.03 4.35 -1.13
N LEU A 55 -5.73 4.12 -0.03
CA LEU A 55 -6.74 3.08 0.09
C LEU A 55 -8.09 3.70 0.41
N THR A 56 -9.16 2.97 0.15
CA THR A 56 -10.45 3.33 0.77
C THR A 56 -10.37 3.09 2.27
N ARG A 57 -11.05 3.94 3.05
CA ARG A 57 -11.11 3.82 4.52
C ARG A 57 -11.63 2.45 4.94
N ARG A 58 -12.62 1.91 4.20
CA ARG A 58 -13.17 0.56 4.39
C ARG A 58 -12.08 -0.51 4.25
N SER A 59 -11.25 -0.43 3.21
CA SER A 59 -10.15 -1.39 2.99
C SER A 59 -9.07 -1.27 4.06
N ALA A 60 -8.68 -0.05 4.43
CA ALA A 60 -7.69 0.18 5.49
C ALA A 60 -8.16 -0.40 6.84
N HIS A 61 -9.42 -0.17 7.19
CA HIS A 61 -10.04 -0.73 8.39
C HIS A 61 -10.16 -2.26 8.33
N ALA A 62 -10.60 -2.83 7.20
CA ALA A 62 -10.71 -4.28 7.04
C ALA A 62 -9.33 -4.99 7.12
N LEU A 63 -8.25 -4.28 6.78
CA LEU A 63 -6.89 -4.76 6.92
C LEU A 63 -6.29 -4.49 8.29
N GLU A 64 -7.01 -3.82 9.20
CA GLU A 64 -6.59 -3.37 10.55
C GLU A 64 -5.13 -2.91 10.52
N LEU A 65 -4.83 -1.97 9.63
CA LEU A 65 -3.46 -1.51 9.39
C LEU A 65 -2.94 -0.73 10.59
N GLU A 66 -1.84 -1.20 11.16
CA GLU A 66 -1.18 -0.59 12.31
C GLU A 66 0.30 -0.31 12.04
N PRO A 67 0.88 0.78 12.57
CA PRO A 67 2.32 1.02 12.49
C PRO A 67 3.15 -0.18 12.97
N GLY A 68 4.20 -0.52 12.22
CA GLY A 68 5.06 -1.67 12.46
C GLY A 68 4.58 -2.97 11.81
N GLN A 69 3.35 -3.03 11.30
CA GLN A 69 2.81 -4.23 10.68
C GLN A 69 3.45 -4.53 9.32
N LEU A 70 3.79 -5.80 9.11
CA LEU A 70 4.22 -6.30 7.80
C LEU A 70 2.99 -6.52 6.88
N VAL A 71 3.08 -5.96 5.68
CA VAL A 71 2.07 -6.09 4.62
C VAL A 71 2.75 -6.35 3.27
N TYR A 72 1.95 -6.73 2.28
CA TYR A 72 2.39 -6.93 0.91
C TYR A 72 1.75 -5.88 0.01
N VAL A 73 2.59 -5.10 -0.66
CA VAL A 73 2.17 -4.06 -1.61
C VAL A 73 2.12 -4.67 -2.99
N GLN A 74 0.94 -4.67 -3.58
CA GLN A 74 0.71 -5.11 -4.95
C GLN A 74 0.63 -3.89 -5.85
N ILE A 75 1.65 -3.68 -6.67
CA ILE A 75 1.78 -2.51 -7.55
C ILE A 75 1.40 -2.92 -8.97
N LYS A 76 0.31 -2.36 -9.50
CA LYS A 76 -0.06 -2.60 -10.90
C LYS A 76 1.05 -2.08 -11.82
N ALA A 77 1.41 -2.84 -12.86
CA ALA A 77 2.56 -2.52 -13.72
C ALA A 77 2.51 -1.09 -14.31
N VAL A 78 1.31 -0.56 -14.59
CA VAL A 78 1.10 0.82 -15.08
C VAL A 78 1.45 1.91 -14.07
N ALA A 79 1.65 1.56 -12.80
CA ALA A 79 1.95 2.49 -11.71
C ALA A 79 3.45 2.75 -11.54
N LEU A 80 4.30 1.93 -12.16
CA LEU A 80 5.76 2.06 -12.16
C LEU A 80 6.21 3.02 -13.28
N ILE A 81 5.72 4.25 -13.24
CA ILE A 81 6.25 5.33 -14.09
C ILE A 81 7.00 6.26 -13.16
N GLY A 82 8.32 6.15 -13.21
CA GLY A 82 9.29 7.06 -12.60
C GLY A 82 10.02 7.83 -13.67
#